data_AF-A0A371NSU3-F1
#
_entry.id   AF-A0A371NSU3-F1
#
_cell.length_a   1.000
_cell.length_b   1.000
_cell.length_c   1.000
_cell.angle_alpha   90.00
_cell.angle_beta   90.00
_cell.angle_gamma   90.00
#
_symmetry.space_group_name_H-M   'P 1'
#
loop_
_entity.id
_entity.type
_entity.pdbx_description
1 polymer ?
#
loop_
_entity_poly.entity_id
_entity_poly.type
_entity_poly.pdbx_seq_one_letter_code
_entity_poly.pdbx_strand_id
1 'polypeptide(L)'
;MLRDFDEELTQIENMHRYVVQASERDFEAACEKLSEGVDPETFDMGDIVSLAEEQVGIAPWDVASHSGLMAISRAASLAEVMLARMPAQYLIEPERWVFPRNGLWPRQWEATFYRTVLKTPYRTDSELFAAIRALRDLYAHGYGVPATEQRRTRIAEVLHRHVDAGPATDGETRLGYGGGVYFFGWDSSYSTMQRKVTSGWSMSRRADISPLATYRLLIATKEHVHAAYAALMGGFHDDLDEANCKFIKIVLADESRRRTSQPLSRT
;
A
#
# COMPACT_ATOMS: atom_id res chain seq x y z
N MET A 1 -7.63 19.19 6.24
CA MET A 1 -7.89 17.92 5.52
C MET A 1 -6.64 17.42 4.79
N LEU A 2 -6.17 18.07 3.70
CA LEU A 2 -4.96 17.60 3.00
C LEU A 2 -3.69 17.74 3.88
N ARG A 3 -3.60 18.81 4.68
CA ARG A 3 -2.54 18.98 5.68
C ARG A 3 -2.51 17.83 6.69
N ASP A 4 -3.68 17.47 7.24
CA ASP A 4 -3.80 16.38 8.23
C ASP A 4 -3.40 15.03 7.61
N PHE A 5 -3.76 14.80 6.34
CA PHE A 5 -3.32 13.62 5.59
C PHE A 5 -1.79 13.59 5.43
N ASP A 6 -1.17 14.71 5.06
CA ASP A 6 0.28 14.80 4.90
C ASP A 6 1.03 14.61 6.22
N GLU A 7 0.52 15.19 7.30
CA GLU A 7 1.06 15.03 8.65
C GLU A 7 0.99 13.56 9.09
N GLU A 8 -0.16 12.90 8.92
CA GLU A 8 -0.33 11.50 9.30
C GLU A 8 0.52 10.57 8.44
N LEU A 9 0.62 10.82 7.13
CA LEU A 9 1.47 10.02 6.25
C LEU A 9 2.96 10.19 6.58
N THR A 10 3.38 11.40 6.93
CA THR A 10 4.74 11.69 7.42
C THR A 10 5.02 10.97 8.73
N GLN A 11 4.04 10.92 9.65
CA GLN A 11 4.17 10.14 10.89
C GLN A 11 4.31 8.64 10.63
N ILE A 12 3.55 8.09 9.68
CA ILE A 12 3.66 6.68 9.26
C ILE A 12 5.06 6.38 8.71
N GLU A 13 5.57 7.23 7.81
CA GLU A 13 6.92 7.11 7.25
C GLU A 13 7.99 7.18 8.35
N ASN A 14 7.90 8.18 9.22
CA ASN A 14 8.85 8.37 10.32
C ASN A 14 8.86 7.19 11.29
N MET A 15 7.68 6.63 11.60
CA MET A 15 7.56 5.47 12.48
C MET A 15 8.19 4.23 11.84
N HIS A 16 7.88 3.97 10.56
CA HIS A 16 8.51 2.88 9.81
C HIS A 16 10.04 3.01 9.80
N ARG A 17 10.56 4.19 9.44
CA ARG A 17 12.01 4.45 9.44
C ARG A 17 12.63 4.24 10.81
N TYR A 18 12.01 4.77 11.87
CA TYR A 18 12.49 4.60 13.24
C TYR A 18 12.56 3.13 13.65
N VAL A 19 11.51 2.34 13.38
CA VAL A 19 11.45 0.93 13.73
C VAL A 19 12.53 0.13 12.99
N VAL A 20 12.74 0.40 11.70
CA VAL A 20 13.80 -0.24 10.90
C VAL A 20 15.18 0.08 11.49
N GLN A 21 15.50 1.36 11.67
CA GLN A 21 16.81 1.79 12.15
C GLN A 21 17.10 1.31 13.58
N ALA A 22 16.08 1.30 14.44
CA ALA A 22 16.22 0.76 15.79
C ALA A 22 16.51 -0.75 15.75
N SER A 23 15.79 -1.49 14.90
CA SER A 23 16.00 -2.94 14.74
C SER A 23 17.37 -3.26 14.15
N GLU A 24 17.83 -2.52 13.14
CA GLU A 24 19.15 -2.69 12.53
C GLU A 24 20.25 -2.44 13.56
N ARG A 25 20.18 -1.31 14.28
CA ARG A 25 21.15 -0.96 15.33
C ARG A 25 21.22 -2.02 16.43
N ASP A 26 20.07 -2.45 16.93
CA ASP A 26 20.02 -3.41 18.05
C ASP A 26 20.54 -4.79 17.60
N PHE A 27 20.31 -5.16 16.34
CA PHE A 27 20.85 -6.39 15.75
C PHE A 27 22.36 -6.30 15.47
N GLU A 28 22.84 -5.19 14.91
CA GLU A 28 24.27 -4.93 14.70
C GLU A 28 25.04 -4.98 16.03
N ALA A 29 24.52 -4.35 17.08
CA ALA A 29 25.13 -4.40 18.41
C ALA A 29 25.19 -5.83 18.98
N ALA A 30 24.20 -6.69 18.67
CA ALA A 30 24.23 -8.10 19.05
C ALA A 30 25.30 -8.87 18.25
N CYS A 31 25.38 -8.65 16.93
CA CYS A 31 26.41 -9.25 16.07
C CYS A 31 27.82 -8.84 16.52
N GLU A 32 28.07 -7.55 16.79
CA GLU A 32 29.36 -7.04 17.24
C GLU A 32 29.76 -7.74 18.55
N LYS A 33 28.87 -7.75 19.54
CA LYS A 33 29.13 -8.41 20.83
C LYS A 33 29.41 -9.91 20.69
N LEU A 34 28.71 -10.60 19.80
CA LEU A 34 28.94 -12.02 19.54
C LEU A 34 30.28 -12.24 18.83
N SER A 35 30.61 -11.40 17.84
CA SER A 35 31.86 -11.49 17.08
C SER A 35 33.13 -11.31 17.94
N GLU A 36 33.04 -10.56 19.04
CA GLU A 36 34.13 -10.42 20.02
C GLU A 36 34.30 -11.66 20.91
N GLY A 37 33.25 -12.48 21.05
CA GLY A 37 33.19 -13.61 21.98
C GLY A 37 33.31 -15.00 21.34
N VAL A 38 33.21 -15.12 20.02
CA VAL A 38 33.31 -16.38 19.29
C VAL A 38 34.69 -16.57 18.65
N ASP A 39 35.10 -17.83 18.48
CA ASP A 39 36.35 -18.17 17.81
C ASP A 39 36.19 -18.06 16.27
N PRO A 40 36.93 -17.17 15.60
CA PRO A 40 36.80 -16.92 14.16
C PRO A 40 37.26 -18.09 13.28
N GLU A 41 37.95 -19.10 13.83
CA GLU A 41 38.29 -20.32 13.08
C GLU A 41 37.12 -21.31 13.00
N THR A 42 36.13 -21.18 13.90
CA THR A 42 34.98 -22.09 13.99
C THR A 42 33.64 -21.44 13.66
N PHE A 43 33.54 -20.11 13.72
CA PHE A 43 32.33 -19.36 13.41
C PHE A 43 32.51 -18.49 12.17
N ASP A 44 31.59 -18.61 11.23
CA ASP A 44 31.48 -17.64 10.13
C ASP A 44 30.45 -16.53 10.44
N MET A 45 30.34 -15.54 9.55
CA MET A 45 29.39 -14.45 9.73
C MET A 45 27.92 -14.92 9.69
N GLY A 46 27.62 -16.01 8.98
CA GLY A 46 26.29 -16.61 8.96
C GLY A 46 25.92 -17.19 10.34
N ASP A 47 26.87 -17.84 11.01
CA ASP A 47 26.67 -18.34 12.37
C ASP A 47 26.43 -17.19 13.37
N ILE A 48 27.20 -16.10 13.26
CA ILE A 48 27.04 -14.90 14.08
C ILE A 48 25.65 -14.29 13.89
N VAL A 49 25.20 -14.16 12.64
CA VAL A 49 23.86 -13.64 12.31
C VAL A 49 22.76 -14.53 12.88
N SER A 50 22.90 -15.86 12.77
CA SER A 50 21.93 -16.80 13.34
C SER A 50 21.84 -16.68 14.87
N LEU A 51 22.98 -16.58 15.56
CA LEU A 51 23.02 -16.39 17.00
C LEU A 51 22.46 -15.02 17.43
N ALA A 52 22.72 -13.97 16.65
CA ALA A 52 22.15 -12.65 16.90
C ALA A 52 20.62 -12.67 16.76
N GLU A 53 20.08 -13.39 15.77
CA GLU A 53 18.64 -13.61 15.62
C GLU A 53 18.05 -14.36 16.80
N GLU A 54 18.71 -15.39 17.32
CA GLU A 54 18.27 -16.09 18.54
C GLU A 54 18.27 -15.16 19.77
N GLN A 55 19.26 -14.28 19.90
CA GLN A 55 19.38 -13.36 21.03
C GLN A 55 18.36 -12.21 20.97
N VAL A 56 18.18 -11.61 19.80
CA VAL A 56 17.27 -10.48 19.57
C VAL A 56 15.82 -10.96 19.42
N GLY A 57 15.63 -12.19 18.95
CA GLY A 57 14.36 -12.87 18.74
C GLY A 57 13.70 -12.60 17.39
N ILE A 58 14.25 -11.69 16.58
CA ILE A 58 13.77 -11.39 15.22
C ILE A 58 14.88 -10.76 14.38
N ALA A 59 14.93 -11.10 13.10
CA ALA A 59 15.87 -10.51 12.16
C ALA A 59 15.41 -9.12 11.67
N PRO A 60 16.35 -8.20 11.37
CA PRO A 60 16.02 -6.82 10.99
C PRO A 60 15.28 -6.73 9.65
N TRP A 61 15.55 -7.63 8.70
CA TRP A 61 14.82 -7.68 7.44
C TRP A 61 13.35 -8.08 7.61
N ASP A 62 13.04 -8.96 8.58
CA ASP A 62 11.65 -9.33 8.88
C ASP A 62 10.89 -8.17 9.53
N VAL A 63 11.56 -7.43 10.43
CA VAL A 63 11.00 -6.20 11.02
C VAL A 63 10.73 -5.15 9.94
N ALA A 64 11.71 -4.91 9.06
CA ALA A 64 11.58 -3.95 7.96
C ALA A 64 10.43 -4.29 7.03
N SER A 65 10.35 -5.55 6.63
CA SER A 65 9.30 -6.03 5.75
C SER A 65 7.92 -5.93 6.38
N HIS A 66 7.76 -6.40 7.62
CA HIS A 66 6.50 -6.36 8.35
C HIS A 66 6.02 -4.93 8.60
N SER A 67 6.89 -4.08 9.16
CA SER A 67 6.58 -2.69 9.44
C SER A 67 6.30 -1.90 8.16
N GLY A 68 6.97 -2.22 7.05
CA GLY A 68 6.72 -1.63 5.74
C GLY A 68 5.33 -1.96 5.19
N LEU A 69 4.91 -3.23 5.28
CA LEU A 69 3.55 -3.65 4.90
C LEU A 69 2.48 -3.03 5.81
N MET A 70 2.75 -2.86 7.10
CA MET A 70 1.87 -2.12 8.02
C MET A 70 1.74 -0.66 7.60
N ALA A 71 2.86 0.01 7.29
CA ALA A 71 2.88 1.39 6.85
C ALA A 71 2.07 1.59 5.57
N ILE A 72 2.27 0.73 4.57
CA ILE A 72 1.50 0.73 3.32
C ILE A 72 0.02 0.47 3.58
N SER A 73 -0.30 -0.50 4.44
CA SER A 73 -1.68 -0.81 4.81
C SER A 73 -2.41 0.38 5.43
N ARG A 74 -1.74 1.08 6.35
CA ARG A 74 -2.27 2.30 6.97
C ARG A 74 -2.40 3.42 5.95
N ALA A 75 -1.38 3.67 5.14
CA ALA A 75 -1.38 4.71 4.13
C ALA A 75 -2.49 4.52 3.07
N ALA A 76 -2.67 3.30 2.57
CA ALA A 76 -3.74 2.98 1.62
C ALA A 76 -5.14 3.20 2.22
N SER A 77 -5.33 2.82 3.49
CA SER A 77 -6.59 3.02 4.19
C SER A 77 -6.86 4.50 4.49
N LEU A 78 -5.83 5.25 4.88
CA LEU A 78 -5.90 6.69 5.07
C LEU A 78 -6.24 7.40 3.75
N ALA A 79 -5.63 6.99 2.64
CA ALA A 79 -5.93 7.50 1.31
C ALA A 79 -7.37 7.19 0.88
N GLU A 80 -7.88 5.97 1.12
CA GLU A 80 -9.29 5.62 0.88
C GLU A 80 -10.26 6.52 1.66
N VAL A 81 -9.99 6.75 2.96
CA VAL A 81 -10.80 7.67 3.77
C VAL A 81 -10.71 9.10 3.26
N MET A 82 -9.52 9.55 2.87
CA MET A 82 -9.30 10.91 2.36
C MET A 82 -10.04 11.13 1.03
N LEU A 83 -9.96 10.15 0.11
CA LEU A 83 -10.66 10.17 -1.17
C LEU A 83 -12.19 10.18 -1.02
N ALA A 84 -12.72 9.64 0.07
CA ALA A 84 -14.14 9.74 0.41
C ALA A 84 -14.48 11.08 1.10
N ARG A 85 -13.65 11.53 2.05
CA ARG A 85 -13.90 12.78 2.78
C ARG A 85 -13.89 14.02 1.90
N MET A 86 -13.05 14.05 0.86
CA MET A 86 -12.99 15.13 -0.12
C MET A 86 -14.38 15.43 -0.77
N PRO A 87 -15.02 14.49 -1.48
CA PRO A 87 -16.32 14.71 -2.13
C PRO A 87 -17.48 14.85 -1.13
N ALA A 88 -17.37 14.28 0.08
CA ALA A 88 -18.38 14.43 1.12
C ALA A 88 -18.60 15.89 1.55
N GLN A 89 -17.62 16.78 1.31
CA GLN A 89 -17.78 18.21 1.59
C GLN A 89 -18.74 18.93 0.62
N TYR A 90 -18.98 18.34 -0.54
CA TYR A 90 -19.69 18.99 -1.64
C TYR A 90 -21.00 18.29 -2.02
N LEU A 91 -21.09 16.97 -1.82
CA LEU A 91 -22.31 16.21 -2.10
C LEU A 91 -23.40 16.51 -1.06
N ILE A 92 -24.65 16.63 -1.53
CA ILE A 92 -25.82 16.58 -0.64
C ILE A 92 -25.92 15.21 0.02
N GLU A 93 -26.29 15.13 1.30
CA GLU A 93 -26.44 13.85 2.04
C GLU A 93 -25.22 12.90 1.92
N PRO A 94 -24.00 13.31 2.34
CA PRO A 94 -22.80 12.50 2.17
C PRO A 94 -22.88 11.12 2.83
N GLU A 95 -23.66 10.99 3.91
CA GLU A 95 -23.90 9.69 4.59
C GLU A 95 -24.60 8.66 3.68
N ARG A 96 -25.33 9.11 2.67
CA ARG A 96 -26.01 8.22 1.72
C ARG A 96 -25.09 7.80 0.58
N TRP A 97 -24.31 8.76 0.04
CA TRP A 97 -23.60 8.54 -1.22
C TRP A 97 -22.12 8.20 -1.06
N VAL A 98 -21.51 8.66 0.04
CA VAL A 98 -20.08 8.51 0.32
C VAL A 98 -19.86 7.59 1.51
N PHE A 99 -20.73 7.66 2.53
CA PHE A 99 -20.63 6.82 3.73
C PHE A 99 -21.83 5.86 3.93
N PRO A 100 -22.29 5.14 2.90
CA PRO A 100 -23.49 4.31 3.01
C PRO A 100 -23.32 3.27 4.13
N ARG A 101 -24.29 3.23 5.04
CA ARG A 101 -24.33 2.28 6.19
C ARG A 101 -23.12 2.43 7.13
N ASN A 102 -22.66 3.67 7.38
CA ASN A 102 -21.51 3.99 8.23
C ASN A 102 -20.18 3.41 7.73
N GLY A 103 -20.10 2.97 6.47
CA GLY A 103 -18.88 2.46 5.83
C GLY A 103 -18.51 3.29 4.61
N LEU A 104 -17.30 3.12 4.08
CA LEU A 104 -16.88 3.81 2.85
C LEU A 104 -17.68 3.30 1.64
N TRP A 105 -17.94 4.21 0.69
CA TRP A 105 -18.50 3.87 -0.60
C TRP A 105 -17.71 2.74 -1.31
N PRO A 106 -18.38 1.92 -2.15
CA PRO A 106 -17.68 0.94 -2.96
C PRO A 106 -16.62 1.59 -3.88
N ARG A 107 -15.49 0.91 -4.12
CA ARG A 107 -14.42 1.40 -5.04
C ARG A 107 -14.95 1.76 -6.45
N GLN A 108 -15.99 1.08 -6.92
CA GLN A 108 -16.65 1.40 -8.19
C GLN A 108 -17.37 2.75 -8.15
N TRP A 109 -17.99 3.10 -7.02
CA TRP A 109 -18.65 4.38 -6.81
C TRP A 109 -17.60 5.50 -6.74
N GLU A 110 -16.53 5.29 -5.97
CA GLU A 110 -15.37 6.20 -5.93
C GLU A 110 -14.86 6.51 -7.34
N ALA A 111 -14.50 5.48 -8.12
CA ALA A 111 -13.98 5.65 -9.48
C ALA A 111 -14.99 6.32 -10.41
N THR A 112 -16.29 6.07 -10.22
CA THR A 112 -17.34 6.73 -11.00
C THR A 112 -17.45 8.21 -10.66
N PHE A 113 -17.41 8.57 -9.38
CA PHE A 113 -17.44 9.97 -8.95
C PHE A 113 -16.29 10.76 -9.59
N TYR A 114 -15.04 10.36 -9.32
CA TYR A 114 -13.85 11.10 -9.77
C TYR A 114 -13.72 11.19 -11.29
N ARG A 115 -14.27 10.21 -12.03
CA ARG A 115 -14.24 10.20 -13.49
C ARG A 115 -15.34 11.04 -14.14
N THR A 116 -16.50 11.16 -13.50
CA THR A 116 -17.71 11.69 -14.18
C THR A 116 -18.23 13.01 -13.63
N VAL A 117 -17.85 13.37 -12.40
CA VAL A 117 -18.38 14.55 -11.70
C VAL A 117 -17.43 15.74 -11.82
N LEU A 118 -16.13 15.48 -11.88
CA LEU A 118 -15.08 16.51 -11.94
C LEU A 118 -14.90 17.06 -13.35
N LYS A 119 -14.66 18.37 -13.47
CA LYS A 119 -14.29 19.02 -14.75
C LYS A 119 -13.00 18.47 -15.34
N THR A 120 -12.06 18.13 -14.47
CA THR A 120 -10.82 17.42 -14.81
C THR A 120 -10.96 15.99 -14.30
N PRO A 121 -11.32 15.02 -15.16
CA PRO A 121 -11.50 13.65 -14.74
C PRO A 121 -10.24 13.08 -14.10
N TYR A 122 -10.41 12.38 -13.00
CA TYR A 122 -9.33 11.70 -12.30
C TYR A 122 -9.58 10.20 -12.18
N ARG A 123 -8.51 9.41 -12.32
CA ARG A 123 -8.56 7.94 -12.24
C ARG A 123 -8.06 7.48 -10.88
N THR A 124 -8.97 7.35 -9.92
CA THR A 124 -8.63 6.76 -8.61
C THR A 124 -8.28 5.28 -8.70
N ASP A 125 -8.71 4.61 -9.77
CA ASP A 125 -8.41 3.22 -10.10
C ASP A 125 -7.09 3.07 -10.90
N SER A 126 -6.16 4.01 -10.74
CA SER A 126 -4.82 3.89 -11.33
C SER A 126 -4.19 2.54 -11.01
N GLU A 127 -3.47 1.94 -11.98
CA GLU A 127 -2.88 0.61 -11.82
C GLU A 127 -2.03 0.52 -10.54
N LEU A 128 -1.18 1.54 -10.30
CA LEU A 128 -0.31 1.59 -9.13
C LEU A 128 -1.08 1.62 -7.81
N PHE A 129 -2.06 2.53 -7.65
CA PHE A 129 -2.80 2.60 -6.39
C PHE A 129 -3.69 1.36 -6.17
N ALA A 130 -4.20 0.77 -7.25
CA ALA A 130 -4.89 -0.53 -7.18
C ALA A 130 -3.93 -1.65 -6.73
N ALA A 131 -2.67 -1.65 -7.17
CA ALA A 131 -1.66 -2.60 -6.72
C ALA A 131 -1.26 -2.37 -5.24
N ILE A 132 -1.17 -1.12 -4.79
CA ILE A 132 -0.95 -0.75 -3.38
C ILE A 132 -2.08 -1.28 -2.50
N ARG A 133 -3.34 -1.05 -2.88
CA ARG A 133 -4.53 -1.62 -2.21
C ARG A 133 -4.47 -3.15 -2.21
N ALA A 134 -4.11 -3.76 -3.33
CA ALA A 134 -4.02 -5.22 -3.45
C ALA A 134 -2.90 -5.82 -2.57
N LEU A 135 -1.78 -5.10 -2.40
CA LEU A 135 -0.68 -5.46 -1.51
C LEU A 135 -1.11 -5.39 -0.04
N ARG A 136 -1.81 -4.33 0.36
CA ARG A 136 -2.48 -4.26 1.67
C ARG A 136 -3.42 -5.44 1.87
N ASP A 137 -4.32 -5.68 0.91
CA ASP A 137 -5.33 -6.74 1.02
C ASP A 137 -4.65 -8.14 1.09
N LEU A 138 -3.44 -8.28 0.52
CA LEU A 138 -2.61 -9.48 0.64
C LEU A 138 -2.07 -9.66 2.06
N TYR A 139 -1.59 -8.57 2.66
CA TYR A 139 -1.02 -8.55 4.00
C TYR A 139 -2.11 -8.73 5.08
N ALA A 140 -3.18 -7.94 5.04
CA ALA A 140 -4.22 -7.91 6.07
C ALA A 140 -5.11 -9.18 6.08
N HIS A 141 -5.32 -9.81 4.92
CA HIS A 141 -6.19 -10.98 4.78
C HIS A 141 -5.45 -12.28 4.45
N GLY A 142 -4.11 -12.24 4.38
CA GLY A 142 -3.26 -13.39 4.06
C GLY A 142 -3.32 -14.53 5.07
N TYR A 143 -3.86 -14.28 6.27
CA TYR A 143 -4.04 -15.29 7.32
C TYR A 143 -5.16 -16.30 7.02
N GLY A 144 -6.13 -15.98 6.15
CA GLY A 144 -7.29 -16.84 5.87
C GLY A 144 -7.24 -17.59 4.53
N VAL A 145 -6.56 -17.03 3.52
CA VAL A 145 -6.38 -17.66 2.19
C VAL A 145 -5.01 -17.27 1.66
N PRO A 146 -4.08 -18.22 1.44
CA PRO A 146 -2.77 -17.94 0.86
C PRO A 146 -2.91 -17.24 -0.49
N ALA A 147 -2.09 -16.21 -0.71
CA ALA A 147 -1.95 -15.57 -2.01
C ALA A 147 -1.65 -16.60 -3.11
N THR A 148 -2.48 -16.68 -4.15
CA THR A 148 -2.11 -17.47 -5.34
C THR A 148 -0.90 -16.84 -6.02
N GLU A 149 -0.06 -17.67 -6.64
CA GLU A 149 1.11 -17.19 -7.40
C GLU A 149 0.70 -16.20 -8.49
N GLN A 150 -0.42 -16.45 -9.18
CA GLN A 150 -0.99 -15.55 -10.17
C GLN A 150 -1.32 -14.17 -9.60
N ARG A 151 -1.91 -14.11 -8.38
CA ARG A 151 -2.23 -12.83 -7.72
C ARG A 151 -0.96 -12.06 -7.37
N ARG A 152 0.06 -12.73 -6.82
CA ARG A 152 1.35 -12.09 -6.50
C ARG A 152 2.06 -11.57 -7.75
N THR A 153 2.16 -12.41 -8.78
CA THR A 153 2.77 -12.05 -10.07
C THR A 153 2.12 -10.82 -10.68
N ARG A 154 0.78 -10.73 -10.64
CA ARG A 154 0.06 -9.55 -11.16
C ARG A 154 0.35 -8.29 -10.35
N ILE A 155 0.42 -8.39 -9.02
CA ILE A 155 0.79 -7.26 -8.16
C ILE A 155 2.23 -6.84 -8.45
N ALA A 156 3.17 -7.79 -8.47
CA ALA A 156 4.58 -7.56 -8.76
C ALA A 156 4.79 -6.88 -10.11
N GLU A 157 4.13 -7.36 -11.17
CA GLU A 157 4.22 -6.76 -12.50
C GLU A 157 3.88 -5.28 -12.48
N VAL A 158 2.79 -4.91 -11.81
CA VAL A 158 2.35 -3.51 -11.74
C VAL A 158 3.32 -2.70 -10.89
N LEU A 159 3.73 -3.20 -9.72
CA LEU A 159 4.66 -2.48 -8.83
C LEU A 159 6.01 -2.25 -9.51
N HIS A 160 6.59 -3.25 -10.18
CA HIS A 160 7.86 -3.09 -10.91
C HIS A 160 7.78 -2.19 -12.14
N ARG A 161 6.60 -2.05 -12.76
CA ARG A 161 6.41 -1.14 -13.89
C ARG A 161 6.37 0.33 -13.46
N HIS A 162 5.84 0.60 -12.28
CA HIS A 162 5.50 1.96 -11.83
C HIS A 162 6.43 2.49 -10.73
N VAL A 163 7.12 1.61 -10.01
CA VAL A 163 8.11 1.99 -9.00
C VAL A 163 9.50 1.76 -9.57
N ASP A 164 10.33 2.79 -9.53
CA ASP A 164 11.73 2.67 -9.93
C ASP A 164 12.42 1.56 -9.13
N ALA A 165 13.04 0.60 -9.84
CA ALA A 165 13.80 -0.49 -9.24
C ALA A 165 15.29 -0.13 -9.06
N GLY A 166 15.70 1.06 -9.50
CA GLY A 166 17.05 1.60 -9.30
C GLY A 166 17.40 1.77 -7.82
N PRO A 167 18.69 1.91 -7.52
CA PRO A 167 19.18 2.12 -6.16
C PRO A 167 18.57 3.38 -5.52
N ALA A 168 18.75 3.53 -4.21
CA ALA A 168 18.41 4.77 -3.51
C ALA A 168 19.13 5.96 -4.15
N THR A 169 18.38 7.04 -4.40
CA THR A 169 18.91 8.34 -4.80
C THR A 169 19.60 9.04 -3.64
N ASP A 170 20.43 10.05 -3.90
CA ASP A 170 21.08 10.86 -2.85
C ASP A 170 20.09 11.48 -1.86
N GLY A 171 18.87 11.80 -2.31
CA GLY A 171 17.79 12.26 -1.44
C GLY A 171 17.33 11.17 -0.48
N GLU A 172 17.07 9.98 -1.00
CA GLU A 172 16.62 8.82 -0.23
C GLU A 172 17.70 8.31 0.73
N THR A 173 18.96 8.29 0.30
CA THR A 173 20.11 7.93 1.16
C THR A 173 20.28 8.89 2.33
N ARG A 174 20.08 10.21 2.12
CA ARG A 174 20.09 11.18 3.22
C ARG A 174 18.95 10.99 4.21
N LEU A 175 17.86 10.35 3.81
CA LEU A 175 16.77 9.95 4.68
C LEU A 175 17.03 8.60 5.36
N GLY A 176 18.17 7.96 5.11
CA GLY A 176 18.54 6.67 5.69
C GLY A 176 18.01 5.47 4.92
N TYR A 177 17.52 5.63 3.70
CA TYR A 177 17.13 4.50 2.85
C TYR A 177 18.30 4.03 2.00
N GLY A 178 18.58 2.72 2.04
CA GLY A 178 19.59 2.05 1.22
C GLY A 178 19.04 0.80 0.53
N GLY A 179 19.93 0.06 -0.13
CA GLY A 179 19.62 -1.21 -0.77
C GLY A 179 18.82 -1.10 -2.07
N GLY A 180 18.22 -2.23 -2.48
CA GLY A 180 17.41 -2.36 -3.68
C GLY A 180 15.91 -2.41 -3.38
N VAL A 181 15.10 -2.18 -4.41
CA VAL A 181 13.64 -2.27 -4.34
C VAL A 181 13.17 -3.69 -4.61
N TYR A 182 12.51 -4.30 -3.63
CA TYR A 182 11.81 -5.58 -3.79
C TYR A 182 10.45 -5.57 -3.07
N PHE A 183 9.51 -6.40 -3.55
CA PHE A 183 8.11 -6.49 -3.06
C PHE A 183 7.67 -7.90 -2.64
N PHE A 184 8.45 -8.93 -2.99
CA PHE A 184 8.18 -10.34 -2.69
C PHE A 184 9.45 -11.11 -2.30
N GLY A 185 10.38 -10.44 -1.62
CA GLY A 185 11.65 -11.01 -1.18
C GLY A 185 12.86 -10.41 -1.89
N TRP A 186 13.97 -10.30 -1.17
CA TRP A 186 15.23 -9.75 -1.69
C TRP A 186 15.86 -10.63 -2.78
N ASP A 187 15.59 -11.94 -2.75
CA ASP A 187 16.07 -12.93 -3.72
C ASP A 187 15.13 -13.06 -4.94
N SER A 188 14.06 -12.27 -4.96
CA SER A 188 12.97 -12.40 -5.90
C SER A 188 12.97 -11.22 -6.87
N SER A 189 12.92 -11.53 -8.16
CA SER A 189 12.84 -10.53 -9.22
C SER A 189 11.65 -10.81 -10.13
N TYR A 190 11.02 -9.76 -10.64
CA TYR A 190 10.04 -9.93 -11.70
C TYR A 190 10.75 -10.10 -13.05
N SER A 191 10.65 -11.29 -13.63
CA SER A 191 11.12 -11.53 -14.99
C SER A 191 10.11 -10.97 -15.99
N THR A 192 10.46 -9.89 -16.68
CA THR A 192 9.63 -9.32 -17.76
C THR A 192 9.46 -10.30 -18.92
N MET A 193 10.48 -11.10 -19.20
CA MET A 193 10.46 -12.14 -20.24
C MET A 193 9.48 -13.26 -19.89
N GLN A 194 9.51 -13.75 -18.65
CA GLN A 194 8.64 -14.85 -18.22
C GLN A 194 7.29 -14.40 -17.65
N ARG A 195 7.11 -13.08 -17.47
CA ARG A 195 5.96 -12.43 -16.82
C ARG A 195 5.60 -13.05 -15.47
N LYS A 196 6.60 -13.37 -14.66
CA LYS A 196 6.43 -13.97 -13.33
C LYS A 196 7.52 -13.52 -12.38
N VAL A 197 7.22 -13.61 -11.08
CA VAL A 197 8.26 -13.51 -10.05
C VAL A 197 9.10 -14.79 -10.09
N THR A 198 10.41 -14.62 -10.23
CA THR A 198 11.41 -15.68 -10.16
C THR A 198 12.21 -15.50 -8.88
N SER A 199 12.28 -16.56 -8.05
CA SER A 199 13.09 -16.60 -6.83
C SER A 199 14.21 -17.63 -6.96
N GLY A 200 15.35 -17.38 -6.31
CA GLY A 200 16.47 -18.32 -6.29
C GLY A 200 16.22 -19.54 -5.41
N TRP A 201 15.39 -19.39 -4.36
CA TRP A 201 15.08 -20.45 -3.40
C TRP A 201 13.58 -20.77 -3.35
N SER A 202 13.22 -21.92 -2.76
CA SER A 202 11.84 -22.44 -2.68
C SER A 202 10.89 -21.49 -1.94
N MET A 203 10.26 -20.60 -2.73
CA MET A 203 9.09 -19.74 -2.47
C MET A 203 8.84 -19.31 -1.01
N SER A 204 9.33 -18.12 -0.63
CA SER A 204 8.54 -17.28 0.27
C SER A 204 7.25 -16.90 -0.45
N ARG A 205 6.13 -17.47 0.00
CA ARG A 205 4.80 -17.15 -0.57
C ARG A 205 4.22 -15.84 -0.05
N ARG A 206 4.98 -15.13 0.79
CA ARG A 206 4.56 -13.95 1.55
C ARG A 206 4.91 -12.68 0.77
N ALA A 207 4.18 -11.59 1.03
CA ALA A 207 4.67 -10.28 0.65
C ALA A 207 5.90 -10.00 1.51
N ASP A 208 6.99 -9.57 0.88
CA ASP A 208 8.22 -9.21 1.58
C ASP A 208 8.83 -8.00 0.88
N ILE A 209 8.88 -6.87 1.57
CA ILE A 209 9.14 -5.56 0.97
C ILE A 209 10.34 -4.85 1.58
N SER A 210 11.18 -4.26 0.72
CA SER A 210 12.33 -3.44 1.17
C SER A 210 11.89 -2.11 1.81
N PRO A 211 12.69 -1.52 2.71
CA PRO A 211 12.46 -0.17 3.22
C PRO A 211 12.31 0.90 2.12
N LEU A 212 13.13 0.82 1.07
CA LEU A 212 13.10 1.76 -0.05
C LEU A 212 11.81 1.63 -0.87
N ALA A 213 11.38 0.41 -1.16
CA ALA A 213 10.11 0.15 -1.82
C ALA A 213 8.93 0.71 -0.99
N THR A 214 8.95 0.51 0.33
CA THR A 214 7.95 1.08 1.23
C THR A 214 7.91 2.60 1.10
N TYR A 215 9.04 3.28 1.22
CA TYR A 215 9.13 4.73 1.08
C TYR A 215 8.54 5.22 -0.24
N ARG A 216 8.97 4.64 -1.37
CA ARG A 216 8.48 5.02 -2.71
C ARG A 216 6.96 4.80 -2.86
N LEU A 217 6.41 3.74 -2.29
CA LEU A 217 4.96 3.50 -2.29
C LEU A 217 4.17 4.47 -1.41
N LEU A 218 4.74 4.92 -0.28
CA LEU A 218 4.15 5.97 0.55
C LEU A 218 4.10 7.30 -0.23
N ILE A 219 5.19 7.67 -0.91
CA ILE A 219 5.23 8.85 -1.79
C ILE A 219 4.20 8.74 -2.92
N ALA A 220 4.13 7.61 -3.62
CA ALA A 220 3.13 7.40 -4.66
C ALA A 220 1.69 7.50 -4.13
N THR A 221 1.44 7.03 -2.91
CA THR A 221 0.14 7.17 -2.25
C THR A 221 -0.17 8.65 -1.96
N LYS A 222 0.82 9.42 -1.50
CA LYS A 222 0.70 10.87 -1.30
C LYS A 222 0.33 11.58 -2.59
N GLU A 223 1.09 11.35 -3.64
CA GLU A 223 0.89 11.94 -4.96
C GLU A 223 -0.49 11.60 -5.52
N HIS A 224 -0.95 10.37 -5.33
CA HIS A 224 -2.29 9.94 -5.75
C HIS A 224 -3.40 10.76 -5.05
N VAL A 225 -3.29 10.98 -3.74
CA VAL A 225 -4.27 11.79 -3.00
C VAL A 225 -4.18 13.27 -3.39
N HIS A 226 -2.97 13.81 -3.56
CA HIS A 226 -2.77 15.20 -4.00
C HIS A 226 -3.32 15.44 -5.41
N ALA A 227 -3.13 14.51 -6.34
CA ALA A 227 -3.68 14.60 -7.69
C ALA A 227 -5.22 14.54 -7.69
N ALA A 228 -5.80 13.68 -6.85
CA ALA A 228 -7.25 13.62 -6.66
C ALA A 228 -7.80 14.95 -6.09
N TYR A 229 -7.11 15.53 -5.10
CA TYR A 229 -7.48 16.82 -4.52
C TYR A 229 -7.36 17.95 -5.54
N ALA A 230 -6.28 18.00 -6.33
CA ALA A 230 -6.11 18.99 -7.38
C ALA A 230 -7.22 18.90 -8.45
N ALA A 231 -7.60 17.69 -8.84
CA ALA A 231 -8.71 17.47 -9.76
C ALA A 231 -10.05 17.96 -9.17
N LEU A 232 -10.29 17.70 -7.88
CA LEU A 232 -11.46 18.18 -7.16
C LEU A 232 -11.52 19.72 -7.12
N MET A 233 -10.39 20.36 -6.82
CA MET A 233 -10.27 21.83 -6.78
C MET A 233 -10.43 22.48 -8.15
N GLY A 234 -10.27 21.71 -9.24
CA GLY A 234 -10.62 22.14 -10.60
C GLY A 234 -12.13 22.34 -10.82
N GLY A 235 -12.97 21.89 -9.89
CA GLY A 235 -14.42 22.09 -9.87
C GLY A 235 -15.23 20.97 -10.53
N PHE A 236 -16.56 21.13 -10.47
CA PHE A 236 -17.55 20.12 -10.89
C PHE A 236 -18.24 20.53 -12.20
N HIS A 237 -18.68 19.54 -12.99
CA HIS A 237 -19.43 19.81 -14.22
C HIS A 237 -20.79 20.45 -13.96
N ASP A 238 -21.51 19.94 -12.96
CA ASP A 238 -22.87 20.31 -12.60
C ASP A 238 -23.00 20.43 -11.08
N ASP A 239 -24.14 20.96 -10.63
CA ASP A 239 -24.50 20.97 -9.21
C ASP A 239 -24.63 19.55 -8.64
N LEU A 240 -24.16 19.35 -7.41
CA LEU A 240 -24.03 18.04 -6.78
C LEU A 240 -25.28 17.60 -6.01
N ASP A 241 -26.45 17.77 -6.63
CA ASP A 241 -27.76 17.36 -6.10
C ASP A 241 -28.35 16.14 -6.84
N GLU A 242 -29.44 15.57 -6.32
CA GLU A 242 -30.07 14.39 -6.93
C GLU A 242 -30.61 14.65 -8.36
N ALA A 243 -31.02 15.88 -8.66
CA ALA A 243 -31.64 16.23 -9.95
C ALA A 243 -30.59 16.35 -11.07
N ASN A 244 -29.36 16.76 -10.72
CA ASN A 244 -28.33 17.14 -11.68
C ASN A 244 -27.14 16.18 -11.67
N CYS A 245 -26.70 15.70 -10.51
CA CYS A 245 -25.48 14.93 -10.36
C CYS A 245 -25.54 13.56 -11.05
N LYS A 246 -24.71 13.38 -12.09
CA LYS A 246 -24.60 12.14 -12.86
C LYS A 246 -24.21 10.94 -11.99
N PHE A 247 -23.34 11.14 -11.01
CA PHE A 247 -22.94 10.09 -10.06
C PHE A 247 -24.13 9.57 -9.25
N ILE A 248 -24.95 10.45 -8.68
CA ILE A 248 -26.13 10.07 -7.90
C ILE A 248 -27.11 9.25 -8.75
N LYS A 249 -27.37 9.70 -9.99
CA LYS A 249 -28.24 8.97 -10.93
C LYS A 249 -27.73 7.56 -11.24
N ILE A 250 -26.41 7.41 -11.41
CA ILE A 250 -25.78 6.09 -11.65
C ILE A 250 -25.92 5.20 -10.42
N VAL A 251 -25.66 5.73 -9.22
CA VAL A 251 -25.78 5.00 -7.96
C VAL A 251 -27.21 4.52 -7.73
N LEU A 252 -28.20 5.40 -7.88
CA LEU A 252 -29.62 5.06 -7.75
C LEU A 252 -30.02 3.94 -8.72
N ALA A 253 -29.56 4.01 -9.98
CA ALA A 253 -29.83 2.97 -10.96
C ALA A 253 -29.19 1.62 -10.59
N ASP A 254 -27.97 1.61 -10.06
CA ASP A 254 -27.29 0.40 -9.55
C ASP A 254 -28.04 -0.20 -8.36
N GLU A 255 -28.46 0.63 -7.39
CA GLU A 255 -29.26 0.18 -6.25
C GLU A 255 -30.60 -0.43 -6.67
N SER A 256 -31.33 0.21 -7.59
CA SER A 256 -32.58 -0.32 -8.13
C SER A 256 -32.38 -1.68 -8.80
N ARG A 257 -31.32 -1.84 -9.62
CA ARG A 257 -30.98 -3.12 -10.25
C ARG A 257 -30.69 -4.21 -9.22
N ARG A 258 -29.93 -3.90 -8.17
CA ARG A 258 -29.62 -4.88 -7.11
C ARG A 258 -30.86 -5.35 -6.36
N ARG A 259 -31.82 -4.46 -6.10
CA ARG A 259 -33.11 -4.80 -5.47
C ARG A 259 -33.95 -5.73 -6.34
N THR A 260 -33.99 -5.50 -7.66
CA THR A 260 -34.73 -6.37 -8.60
C THR A 260 -34.03 -7.71 -8.88
N SER A 261 -32.73 -7.81 -8.60
CA SER A 261 -31.91 -9.00 -8.88
C SER A 261 -31.83 -9.99 -7.70
N GLN A 262 -32.27 -9.59 -6.49
CA GLN A 262 -32.33 -10.51 -5.36
C GLN A 262 -33.49 -11.50 -5.59
N PRO A 263 -33.23 -12.82 -5.68
CA PRO A 263 -34.31 -13.80 -5.69
C PRO A 263 -35.09 -13.64 -4.39
N LEU A 264 -36.43 -13.65 -4.49
CA LEU A 264 -37.31 -13.78 -3.33
C LEU A 264 -36.87 -15.05 -2.57
N SER A 265 -36.12 -14.87 -1.49
CA SER A 265 -35.82 -15.94 -0.55
C SER A 265 -37.18 -16.46 -0.08
N ARG A 266 -37.54 -17.67 -0.54
CA ARG A 266 -38.75 -18.38 -0.16
C ARG A 266 -38.73 -18.55 1.37
N THR A 267 -39.61 -17.83 2.04
CA THR A 267 -40.12 -18.21 3.37
C THR A 267 -40.90 -19.51 3.28
#